data_AF-A0A961IWA5-F1
#
_entry.id   AF-A0A961IWA5-F1
#
_cell.length_a   1.000
_cell.length_b   1.000
_cell.length_c   1.000
_cell.angle_alpha   90.00
_cell.angle_beta   90.00
_cell.angle_gamma   90.00
#
_symmetry.space_group_name_H-M   'P 1'
#
loop_
_entity.id
_entity.type
_entity.pdbx_description
1 polymer ?
#
loop_
_entity_poly.entity_id
_entity_poly.type
_entity_poly.pdbx_seq_one_letter_code
_entity_poly.pdbx_strand_id
1 'polypeptide(L)' 'METEKTWTLEVVDVDGTSHVWDDQFRSDRDARNVAIQAIETEGAITFMRGDNVIPFRQA' A
#
# COMPACT_ATOMS: atom_id res chain seq x y z
N MET A 1 -1.78 -12.34 24.76
CA MET A 1 -0.83 -12.76 23.70
C MET A 1 -1.33 -12.15 22.42
N GLU A 2 -0.53 -11.34 21.74
CA GLU A 2 -0.92 -10.78 20.43
C GLU A 2 -0.69 -11.86 19.37
N THR A 3 -1.71 -12.70 19.17
CA THR A 3 -1.70 -13.82 18.21
C THR A 3 -2.24 -13.43 16.84
N GLU A 4 -2.63 -12.17 16.65
CA GLU A 4 -3.19 -11.70 15.40
C GLU A 4 -2.06 -11.30 14.45
N LYS A 5 -1.72 -12.20 13.53
CA LYS A 5 -0.83 -11.88 12.41
C LYS A 5 -1.60 -11.00 11.44
N THR A 6 -1.32 -9.71 11.45
CA THR A 6 -1.83 -8.75 10.48
C THR A 6 -0.83 -8.50 9.36
N TRP A 7 -1.32 -7.99 8.25
CA TRP A 7 -0.57 -7.65 7.04
C TRP A 7 -0.72 -6.18 6.75
N THR A 8 0.35 -5.53 6.29
CA THR A 8 0.31 -4.17 5.77
C THR A 8 0.43 -4.21 4.25
N LEU A 9 -0.14 -3.22 3.58
CA LEU A 9 -0.05 -3.06 2.14
C LEU A 9 0.99 -1.99 1.82
N GLU A 10 1.91 -2.32 0.91
CA GLU A 10 2.86 -1.40 0.30
C GLU A 10 2.82 -1.60 -1.22
N VAL A 11 2.70 -0.51 -1.97
CA VAL A 11 2.83 -0.49 -3.43
C VAL A 11 4.00 0.40 -3.79
N VAL A 12 4.93 -0.12 -4.58
CA VAL A 12 6.09 0.62 -5.08
C VAL A 12 5.87 0.96 -6.55
N ASP A 13 5.97 2.24 -6.88
CA ASP A 13 5.80 2.71 -8.27
C ASP A 13 7.07 2.54 -9.12
N VAL A 14 6.99 2.96 -10.39
CA VAL A 14 8.09 2.84 -11.36
C VAL A 14 9.32 3.67 -11.00
N ASP A 15 9.14 4.74 -10.22
CA ASP A 15 10.21 5.62 -9.74
C ASP A 15 10.80 5.13 -8.41
N GLY A 16 10.27 4.02 -7.86
CA GLY A 16 10.69 3.45 -6.59
C GLY A 16 10.03 4.12 -5.38
N THR A 17 8.97 4.89 -5.58
CA THR A 17 8.24 5.52 -4.48
C THR A 17 7.33 4.52 -3.78
N SER A 18 7.40 4.48 -2.45
CA SER A 18 6.58 3.62 -1.62
C SER A 18 5.27 4.31 -1.21
N HIS A 19 4.16 3.64 -1.47
CA HIS A 19 2.80 4.02 -1.06
C HIS A 19 2.33 2.99 -0.05
N VAL A 20 2.08 3.43 1.19
CA VAL A 20 1.76 2.56 2.33
C VAL A 20 0.37 2.92 2.86
N TRP A 21 -0.41 1.90 3.22
CA TRP A 21 -1.72 2.07 3.85
C TRP A 21 -1.62 1.94 5.36
N ASP A 22 -2.35 2.80 6.08
CA ASP A 22 -2.45 2.74 7.54
C ASP A 22 -3.26 1.52 8.04
N ASP A 23 -4.15 0.99 7.20
CA ASP A 23 -4.95 -0.18 7.51
C ASP A 23 -4.12 -1.46 7.63
N GLN A 24 -4.46 -2.26 8.63
CA GLN A 24 -3.94 -3.61 8.81
C GLN A 24 -4.96 -4.65 8.34
N PHE A 25 -4.49 -5.60 7.54
CA PHE A 25 -5.29 -6.62 6.90
C PHE A 25 -5.14 -7.98 7.60
N ARG A 26 -6.20 -8.80 7.54
CA ARG A 26 -6.19 -10.16 8.11
C ARG A 26 -5.42 -11.16 7.25
N SER A 27 -5.30 -10.88 5.96
CA SER A 27 -4.57 -11.71 5.01
C SER A 27 -3.86 -10.88 3.94
N ASP A 28 -2.82 -11.45 3.32
CA ASP A 28 -2.16 -10.87 2.15
C ASP A 28 -3.14 -10.71 0.97
N ARG A 29 -4.12 -11.60 0.85
CA ARG A 29 -5.16 -11.53 -0.18
C ARG A 29 -6.04 -10.30 0.00
N ASP A 30 -6.42 -9.97 1.24
CA ASP A 30 -7.24 -8.79 1.53
C ASP A 30 -6.47 -7.51 1.20
N ALA A 31 -5.19 -7.43 1.61
CA ALA A 31 -4.29 -6.33 1.25
C ALA A 31 -4.18 -6.19 -0.28
N ARG A 32 -3.90 -7.28 -1.00
CA ARG A 32 -3.79 -7.28 -2.46
C ARG A 32 -5.08 -6.82 -3.14
N ASN A 33 -6.24 -7.24 -2.64
CA ASN A 33 -7.53 -6.85 -3.24
C ASN A 33 -7.77 -5.34 -3.13
N VAL A 34 -7.34 -4.70 -2.03
CA VAL A 34 -7.43 -3.24 -1.88
C VAL A 34 -6.57 -2.53 -2.91
N ALA A 35 -5.33 -2.97 -3.13
CA ALA A 35 -4.48 -2.41 -4.19
C ALA A 35 -5.14 -2.53 -5.57
N ILE A 36 -5.69 -3.70 -5.91
CA ILE A 36 -6.37 -3.90 -7.20
C ILE A 36 -7.59 -3.01 -7.34
N GLN A 37 -8.44 -2.93 -6.31
CA GLN A 37 -9.63 -2.09 -6.33
C GLN A 37 -9.27 -0.60 -6.50
N ALA A 38 -8.21 -0.13 -5.86
CA ALA A 38 -7.70 1.24 -6.04
C ALA A 38 -7.21 1.47 -7.48
N ILE A 39 -6.48 0.52 -8.07
CA ILE A 39 -6.08 0.57 -9.49
C ILE A 39 -7.31 0.63 -10.40
N GLU A 40 -8.33 -0.20 -10.15
CA GLU A 40 -9.54 -0.27 -10.97
C GLU A 40 -10.41 0.98 -10.85
N THR A 41 -10.46 1.60 -9.67
CA THR A 41 -11.33 2.76 -9.38
C THR A 41 -10.67 4.08 -9.78
N GLU A 42 -9.39 4.25 -9.47
CA GLU A 42 -8.67 5.52 -9.59
C GLU A 42 -7.66 5.51 -10.75
N GLY A 43 -7.39 4.32 -11.31
CA GLY A 43 -6.35 4.10 -12.30
C GLY A 43 -4.97 3.93 -11.67
N ALA A 44 -4.04 3.31 -12.40
CA ALA A 44 -2.65 3.17 -11.96
C ALA A 44 -1.97 4.52 -11.64
N ILE A 45 -2.50 5.62 -12.18
CA ILE A 45 -2.01 6.97 -11.95
C ILE A 45 -2.12 7.41 -10.48
N THR A 46 -3.03 6.82 -9.70
CA THR A 46 -3.15 7.11 -8.27
C THR A 46 -1.86 6.78 -7.49
N PHE A 47 -1.08 5.80 -7.98
CA PHE A 47 0.22 5.44 -7.43
C PHE A 47 1.40 6.16 -8.11
N MET A 48 1.15 6.89 -9.20
CA MET A 48 2.22 7.57 -9.95
C MET A 48 2.27 9.07 -9.67
N ARG A 49 1.24 9.62 -9.02
CA ARG A 49 1.24 11.01 -8.57
C ARG A 49 1.59 11.02 -7.10
N GLY A 50 2.71 11.67 -6.77
CA GLY A 50 3.32 11.67 -5.44
C GLY A 50 2.53 12.43 -4.35
N ASP A 51 1.20 12.39 -4.38
CA ASP A 51 0.35 13.09 -3.41
C ASP A 51 0.20 12.28 -2.09
N ASN A 52 0.53 10.97 -2.08
CA ASN A 52 0.49 10.08 -0.90
C ASN A 52 1.85 9.39 -0.60
N VAL A 53 2.95 10.15 -0.65
CA VAL A 53 4.30 9.61 -0.40
C VAL A 53 4.67 9.74 1.08
N ILE A 54 4.95 8.62 1.75
CA ILE A 54 5.69 8.64 3.02
C ILE A 54 7.19 8.57 2.69
N PRO A 55 7.98 9.64 2.91
CA PRO A 55 9.42 9.58 2.67
C PRO A 55 10.07 8.56 3.62
N PHE A 56 10.81 7.62 3.05
CA PHE A 56 11.57 6.62 3.81
C PHE A 56 12.59 7.35 4.72
N ARG A 57 12.50 7.13 6.03
CA ARG A 57 13.39 7.79 6.99
C ARG A 57 14.78 7.14 6.89
N GLN A 58 15.73 7.83 6.25
CA GLN A 58 17.15 7.44 6.28
C GLN A 58 17.69 7.64 7.71
N ALA A 59 18.28 6.58 8.26
CA ALA A 59 19.01 6.58 9.52
C ALA A 59 20.40 7.23 9.38
#